data_AF-A0A1Y4RJY8-F1
#
_entry.id   AF-A0A1Y4RJY8-F1
#
_cell.length_a   1.000
_cell.length_b   1.000
_cell.length_c   1.000
_cell.angle_alpha   90.00
_cell.angle_beta   90.00
_cell.angle_gamma   90.00
#
_symmetry.space_group_name_H-M   'P 1'
#
loop_
_entity.id
_entity.type
_entity.pdbx_description
1 polymer ?
#
loop_
_entity_poly.entity_id
_entity_poly.type
_entity_poly.pdbx_seq_one_letter_code
_entity_poly.pdbx_strand_id
1 'polypeptide(L)'
;METTKNTLIRAASIMMAICACVAIIISAFNIFITTGLVGNLSADQSAMIELESQLEGLLSADQAVGIFSAVMYAALILIVIFNVMKIIVGIVGFRKAETGTTYFIAWGIVLLVFGVLSLGGLFSLLGICNLLGGIVAPILFIIGGSQNKKRAVL
;
A
#
# COMPACT_ATOMS: atom_id res chain seq x y z
N MET A 1 23.57 -13.63 -28.17
CA MET A 1 23.27 -14.00 -26.76
C MET A 1 21.82 -13.61 -26.52
N GLU A 2 20.88 -14.56 -26.58
CA GLU A 2 19.47 -14.27 -26.29
C GLU A 2 19.34 -13.90 -24.81
N THR A 3 18.91 -12.68 -24.51
CA THR A 3 18.53 -12.34 -23.14
C THR A 3 17.21 -13.07 -22.84
N THR A 4 17.30 -14.21 -22.18
CA THR A 4 16.13 -14.94 -21.73
C THR A 4 15.31 -14.02 -20.83
N LYS A 5 14.15 -13.59 -21.32
CA LYS A 5 13.30 -12.60 -20.64
C LYS A 5 13.05 -13.03 -19.19
N ASN A 6 13.34 -12.15 -18.24
CA ASN A 6 13.00 -12.39 -16.84
C ASN A 6 11.50 -12.16 -16.60
N THR A 7 10.70 -13.17 -16.93
CA THR A 7 9.24 -13.15 -16.80
C THR A 7 8.79 -12.98 -15.35
N LEU A 8 9.57 -13.49 -14.39
CA LEU A 8 9.30 -13.36 -12.95
C LEU A 8 9.25 -11.88 -12.53
N ILE A 9 10.29 -11.11 -12.89
CA ILE A 9 10.37 -9.69 -12.54
C ILE A 9 9.30 -8.88 -13.26
N ARG A 10 9.01 -9.20 -14.53
CA ARG A 10 7.95 -8.52 -15.28
C ARG A 10 6.58 -8.76 -14.64
N ALA A 11 6.28 -10.00 -14.25
CA ALA A 11 5.04 -10.35 -13.55
C ALA A 11 4.93 -9.63 -12.20
N ALA A 12 6.00 -9.65 -11.40
CA ALA A 12 6.06 -8.95 -10.12
C ALA A 12 5.87 -7.43 -10.28
N SER A 13 6.48 -6.84 -11.31
CA SER A 13 6.39 -5.40 -11.59
C SER A 13 4.96 -4.97 -11.97
N ILE A 14 4.30 -5.75 -12.83
CA ILE A 14 2.92 -5.50 -13.26
C ILE A 14 1.97 -5.69 -12.08
N MET A 15 2.10 -6.80 -11.34
CA MET A 15 1.29 -7.08 -10.15
C MET A 15 1.42 -5.96 -9.11
N MET A 16 2.65 -5.53 -8.81
CA MET A 16 2.91 -4.45 -7.86
C MET A 16 2.20 -3.15 -8.26
N ALA A 17 2.31 -2.75 -9.52
CA ALA A 17 1.68 -1.52 -10.00
C ALA A 17 0.15 -1.60 -9.96
N ILE A 18 -0.45 -2.71 -10.41
CA ILE A 18 -1.90 -2.90 -10.41
C ILE A 18 -2.45 -2.92 -8.98
N CYS A 19 -1.84 -3.71 -8.09
CA CYS A 19 -2.26 -3.78 -6.69
C CYS A 19 -2.14 -2.43 -5.98
N ALA A 20 -1.11 -1.63 -6.29
CA ALA A 20 -0.95 -0.30 -5.74
C ALA A 20 -2.04 0.67 -6.23
N CYS A 21 -2.39 0.64 -7.52
CA CYS A 21 -3.50 1.44 -8.05
C CYS A 21 -4.83 1.07 -7.40
N VAL A 22 -5.12 -0.24 -7.29
CA VAL A 22 -6.35 -0.74 -6.65
C VAL A 22 -6.39 -0.35 -5.17
N ALA A 23 -5.27 -0.46 -4.46
CA ALA A 23 -5.17 -0.08 -3.06
C ALA A 23 -5.45 1.41 -2.83
N ILE A 24 -4.96 2.30 -3.71
CA ILE A 24 -5.26 3.74 -3.65
C ILE A 24 -6.76 3.97 -3.82
N ILE A 25 -7.37 3.36 -4.84
CA ILE A 25 -8.80 3.54 -5.14
C ILE A 25 -9.65 3.08 -3.96
N ILE A 26 -9.42 1.86 -3.45
CA ILE A 26 -10.21 1.32 -2.34
C ILE A 26 -9.99 2.13 -1.06
N SER A 27 -8.76 2.55 -0.76
CA SER A 27 -8.48 3.34 0.44
C SER A 27 -9.15 4.72 0.38
N ALA A 28 -9.12 5.38 -0.77
CA ALA A 28 -9.80 6.65 -1.00
C ALA A 28 -11.33 6.50 -0.85
N PHE A 29 -11.91 5.46 -1.45
CA PHE A 29 -13.34 5.15 -1.31
C PHE A 29 -13.73 4.88 0.14
N ASN A 30 -12.98 4.02 0.84
CA ASN A 30 -13.27 3.68 2.23
C ASN A 30 -13.21 4.92 3.12
N ILE A 31 -12.17 5.74 2.99
CA ILE A 31 -12.03 6.95 3.79
C ILE A 31 -13.13 7.95 3.46
N PHE A 32 -13.45 8.17 2.19
CA PHE A 32 -14.53 9.08 1.80
C PHE A 32 -15.90 8.64 2.35
N ILE A 33 -16.20 7.34 2.29
CA ILE A 33 -17.43 6.79 2.88
C ILE A 33 -17.40 6.92 4.40
N THR A 34 -16.31 6.56 5.08
CA THR A 34 -16.21 6.64 6.54
C THR A 34 -16.31 8.08 7.05
N THR A 35 -15.60 9.04 6.44
CA THR A 35 -15.71 10.45 6.83
C THR A 35 -17.07 11.04 6.47
N GLY A 36 -17.66 10.62 5.34
CA GLY A 36 -19.01 11.02 4.94
C GLY A 36 -20.08 10.46 5.89
N LEU A 37 -19.94 9.21 6.32
CA LEU A 37 -20.81 8.59 7.31
C LEU A 37 -20.69 9.32 8.66
N VAL A 38 -19.46 9.54 9.15
CA VAL A 38 -19.21 10.26 10.42
C VAL A 38 -19.75 11.69 10.37
N GLY A 39 -19.63 12.38 9.23
CA GLY A 39 -20.23 13.70 9.02
C GLY A 39 -21.77 13.70 8.99
N ASN A 40 -22.41 12.55 8.75
CA ASN A 40 -23.87 12.38 8.84
C ASN A 40 -24.30 11.74 10.18
N LEU A 41 -23.40 11.09 10.90
CA LEU A 41 -23.64 10.49 12.23
C LEU A 41 -23.87 11.56 13.31
N SER A 42 -23.60 12.83 13.05
CA SER A 42 -24.06 13.94 13.90
C SER A 42 -25.59 13.96 14.07
N ALA A 43 -26.34 13.16 13.31
CA ALA A 43 -27.78 12.97 13.46
C ALA A 43 -28.19 11.69 14.21
N ASP A 44 -27.34 10.66 14.36
CA ASP A 44 -27.68 9.42 15.06
C ASP A 44 -26.77 9.18 16.28
N GLN A 45 -27.38 9.43 17.42
CA GLN A 45 -26.83 9.69 18.76
C GLN A 45 -25.96 8.58 19.37
N SER A 46 -25.89 7.37 18.80
CA SER A 46 -25.40 6.18 19.53
C SER A 46 -23.87 6.01 19.58
N ALA A 47 -23.13 6.42 18.55
CA ALA A 47 -21.67 6.27 18.51
C ALA A 47 -20.90 7.46 19.10
N MET A 48 -21.52 8.66 19.12
CA MET A 48 -20.94 9.83 19.79
C MET A 48 -20.98 9.72 21.32
N ILE A 49 -21.97 9.00 21.87
CA ILE A 49 -22.10 8.80 23.33
C ILE A 49 -20.91 8.03 23.91
N GLU A 50 -20.35 7.04 23.20
CA GLU A 50 -19.20 6.28 23.70
C GLU A 50 -17.90 7.10 23.64
N LEU A 51 -17.77 7.97 22.63
CA LEU A 51 -16.64 8.90 22.49
C LEU A 51 -16.74 10.08 23.48
N GLU A 52 -17.94 10.62 23.72
CA GLU A 52 -18.21 11.60 24.79
C GLU A 52 -17.89 11.02 26.16
N SER A 53 -18.22 9.75 26.43
CA SER A 53 -17.97 9.11 27.72
C SER A 53 -16.48 8.89 28.03
N GLN A 54 -15.64 8.71 27.00
CA GLN A 54 -14.18 8.55 27.17
C GLN A 54 -13.43 9.89 27.16
N LEU A 55 -14.07 10.96 26.69
CA LEU A 55 -13.48 12.27 26.45
C LEU A 55 -14.21 13.39 27.20
N GLU A 56 -14.98 13.00 28.23
CA GLU A 56 -15.88 13.88 28.98
C GLU A 56 -15.08 15.05 29.57
N GLY A 57 -15.23 16.23 28.93
CA GLY A 57 -14.62 17.50 29.34
C GLY A 57 -13.38 17.98 28.56
N LEU A 58 -12.83 17.22 27.60
CA LEU A 58 -11.60 17.62 26.88
C LEU A 58 -11.80 18.21 25.47
N LEU A 59 -12.79 17.74 24.72
CA LEU A 59 -13.06 18.17 23.34
C LEU A 59 -14.57 18.14 23.07
N SER A 60 -15.09 19.10 22.29
CA SER A 60 -16.49 19.05 21.86
C SER A 60 -16.71 17.98 20.78
N ALA A 61 -17.96 17.52 20.66
CA ALA A 61 -18.41 16.60 19.60
C ALA A 61 -17.95 17.03 18.18
N ASP A 62 -18.14 18.31 17.85
CA ASP A 62 -17.69 18.88 16.56
C ASP A 62 -16.17 18.84 16.38
N GLN A 63 -15.42 19.10 17.47
CA GLN A 63 -13.95 19.03 17.44
C GLN A 63 -13.46 17.59 17.24
N ALA A 64 -14.11 16.61 17.87
CA ALA A 64 -13.77 15.20 17.71
C ALA A 64 -13.97 14.72 16.26
N VAL A 65 -15.08 15.07 15.62
CA VAL A 65 -15.37 14.74 14.22
C VAL A 65 -14.36 15.41 13.25
N GLY A 66 -14.01 16.68 13.52
CA GLY A 66 -13.01 17.40 12.75
C GLY A 66 -11.62 16.77 12.84
N ILE A 67 -11.17 16.41 14.05
CA ILE A 67 -9.88 15.75 14.28
C ILE A 67 -9.87 14.36 13.63
N PHE A 68 -10.94 13.57 13.80
CA PHE A 68 -11.05 12.24 13.18
C PHE A 68 -10.89 12.32 11.66
N SER A 69 -11.62 13.24 11.02
CA SER A 69 -11.56 13.44 9.57
C SER A 69 -10.15 13.86 9.12
N ALA A 70 -9.51 14.77 9.86
CA ALA A 70 -8.14 15.20 9.56
C ALA A 70 -7.13 14.03 9.66
N VAL A 71 -7.24 13.19 10.69
CA VAL A 71 -6.39 12.00 10.85
C VAL A 71 -6.61 11.00 9.72
N MET A 72 -7.86 10.77 9.30
CA MET A 72 -8.16 9.87 8.18
C MET A 72 -7.57 10.39 6.86
N TYR A 73 -7.71 11.69 6.56
CA TYR A 73 -7.10 12.26 5.36
C TYR A 73 -5.56 12.24 5.41
N ALA A 74 -4.95 12.47 6.58
CA ALA A 74 -3.51 12.34 6.75
C ALA A 74 -3.04 10.89 6.49
N ALA A 75 -3.78 9.89 6.98
CA ALA A 75 -3.52 8.49 6.70
C ALA A 75 -3.66 8.17 5.19
N LEU A 76 -4.68 8.72 4.52
CA LEU A 76 -4.85 8.58 3.06
C LEU A 76 -3.62 9.11 2.31
N ILE A 77 -3.12 10.28 2.66
CA ILE A 77 -1.93 10.87 2.02
C ILE A 77 -0.72 9.93 2.14
N LEU A 78 -0.47 9.37 3.32
CA LEU A 78 0.61 8.40 3.52
C LEU A 78 0.43 7.13 2.70
N ILE A 79 -0.80 6.61 2.63
CA ILE A 79 -1.15 5.44 1.79
C ILE A 79 -0.89 5.75 0.32
N VAL A 80 -1.28 6.94 -0.17
CA VAL A 80 -1.06 7.35 -1.56
C VAL A 80 0.43 7.47 -1.85
N ILE A 81 1.21 8.13 -1.00
CA ILE A 81 2.66 8.28 -1.19
C ILE A 81 3.35 6.91 -1.33
N PHE A 82 3.03 5.99 -0.42
CA PHE A 82 3.64 4.66 -0.44
C PHE A 82 3.24 3.85 -1.68
N ASN A 83 1.97 3.91 -2.10
CA ASN A 83 1.52 3.20 -3.30
C ASN A 83 2.01 3.83 -4.60
N VAL A 84 2.14 5.17 -4.66
CA VAL A 84 2.79 5.86 -5.79
C VAL A 84 4.25 5.42 -5.94
N MET A 85 4.98 5.27 -4.83
CA MET A 85 6.32 4.72 -4.86
C MET A 85 6.35 3.31 -5.45
N LYS A 86 5.44 2.40 -5.02
CA LYS A 86 5.31 1.06 -5.60
C LYS A 86 5.04 1.09 -7.11
N ILE A 87 4.19 1.99 -7.58
CA ILE A 87 3.88 2.16 -9.01
C ILE A 87 5.14 2.57 -9.78
N ILE A 88 5.87 3.59 -9.31
CA ILE A 88 7.12 4.05 -9.93
C ILE A 88 8.13 2.90 -9.97
N VAL A 89 8.31 2.22 -8.83
CA VAL A 89 9.26 1.13 -8.71
C VAL A 89 8.88 -0.04 -9.63
N GLY A 90 7.60 -0.36 -9.76
CA GLY A 90 7.07 -1.35 -10.70
C GLY A 90 7.30 -0.97 -12.16
N ILE A 91 6.99 0.26 -12.56
CA ILE A 91 7.19 0.74 -13.94
C ILE A 91 8.68 0.70 -14.32
N VAL A 92 9.55 1.23 -13.45
CA VAL A 92 11.00 1.22 -13.67
C VAL A 92 11.54 -0.22 -13.63
N GLY A 93 11.02 -1.05 -12.74
CA GLY A 93 11.35 -2.47 -12.63
C GLY A 93 11.03 -3.25 -13.89
N PHE A 94 9.88 -2.99 -14.51
CA PHE A 94 9.51 -3.61 -15.78
C PHE A 94 10.55 -3.30 -16.88
N ARG A 95 11.03 -2.04 -16.95
CA ARG A 95 12.04 -1.63 -17.93
C ARG A 95 13.43 -2.21 -17.66
N LYS A 96 13.76 -2.46 -16.38
CA LYS A 96 15.06 -2.98 -15.95
C LYS A 96 15.09 -4.50 -15.74
N ALA A 97 14.03 -5.22 -16.12
CA ALA A 97 13.81 -6.61 -15.73
C ALA A 97 14.96 -7.57 -16.04
N GLU A 98 15.75 -7.31 -17.08
CA GLU A 98 16.82 -8.22 -17.52
C GLU A 98 18.19 -7.92 -16.87
N THR A 99 18.44 -6.69 -16.43
CA THR A 99 19.79 -6.23 -16.03
C THR A 99 19.84 -5.62 -14.62
N GLY A 100 18.71 -5.25 -14.02
CA GLY A 100 18.63 -4.45 -12.79
C GLY A 100 18.88 -5.19 -11.47
N THR A 101 19.88 -6.08 -11.36
CA THR A 101 20.14 -6.91 -10.15
C THR A 101 20.06 -6.12 -8.84
N THR A 102 20.91 -5.09 -8.68
CA THR A 102 20.98 -4.28 -7.45
C THR A 102 19.67 -3.53 -7.19
N TYR A 103 19.01 -3.07 -8.25
CA TYR A 103 17.73 -2.37 -8.16
C TYR A 103 16.66 -3.27 -7.54
N PHE A 104 16.51 -4.51 -8.01
CA PHE A 104 15.48 -5.41 -7.51
C PHE A 104 15.76 -5.93 -6.10
N ILE A 105 17.02 -6.21 -5.76
CA ILE A 105 17.35 -6.65 -4.41
C ILE A 105 17.13 -5.50 -3.41
N ALA A 106 17.61 -4.30 -3.71
CA ALA A 106 17.47 -3.14 -2.81
C ALA A 106 15.99 -2.76 -2.62
N TRP A 107 15.24 -2.56 -3.71
CA TRP A 107 13.83 -2.23 -3.62
C TRP A 107 12.98 -3.38 -3.06
N GLY A 108 13.33 -4.63 -3.37
CA GLY A 108 12.67 -5.79 -2.79
C GLY A 108 12.78 -5.82 -1.26
N ILE A 109 13.97 -5.54 -0.71
CA ILE A 109 14.15 -5.48 0.75
C ILE A 109 13.37 -4.30 1.35
N VAL A 110 13.54 -3.09 0.80
CA VAL A 110 12.88 -1.88 1.30
C VAL A 110 11.35 -2.05 1.30
N LEU A 111 10.78 -2.49 0.18
CA LEU A 111 9.33 -2.66 0.05
C LEU A 111 8.80 -3.79 0.92
N LEU A 112 9.58 -4.86 1.13
CA LEU A 112 9.18 -5.97 2.00
C LEU A 112 9.08 -5.52 3.47
N VAL A 113 10.02 -4.71 3.96
CA VAL A 113 9.97 -4.17 5.33
C VAL A 113 8.68 -3.39 5.53
N PHE A 114 8.35 -2.46 4.63
CA PHE A 114 7.11 -1.71 4.72
C PHE A 114 5.86 -2.58 4.50
N GLY A 115 5.95 -3.59 3.64
CA GLY A 115 4.85 -4.52 3.37
C GLY A 115 4.43 -5.32 4.59
N VAL A 116 5.39 -5.87 5.34
CA VAL A 116 5.12 -6.63 6.57
C VAL A 116 4.47 -5.74 7.64
N LEU A 117 4.89 -4.48 7.75
CA LEU A 117 4.28 -3.51 8.66
C LEU A 117 2.84 -3.12 8.27
N SER A 118 2.47 -3.31 7.00
CA SER A 118 1.15 -2.97 6.46
C SER A 118 0.13 -4.11 6.47
N LEU A 119 0.46 -5.25 7.09
CA LEU A 119 -0.42 -6.42 7.16
C LEU A 119 -1.60 -6.19 8.11
N GLY A 120 -2.71 -5.69 7.56
CA GLY A 120 -4.02 -5.67 8.21
C GLY A 120 -5.11 -6.18 7.25
N GLY A 121 -6.06 -6.96 7.76
CA GLY A 121 -7.29 -7.32 7.02
C GLY A 121 -7.09 -8.18 5.77
N LEU A 122 -6.34 -9.29 5.86
CA LEU A 122 -6.00 -10.20 4.75
C LEU A 122 -7.20 -10.75 3.95
N PHE A 123 -8.39 -10.80 4.54
CA PHE A 123 -9.61 -11.31 3.91
C PHE A 123 -10.37 -10.25 3.09
N SER A 124 -9.76 -9.10 2.81
CA SER A 124 -10.31 -8.05 1.96
C SER A 124 -9.51 -7.89 0.67
N LEU A 125 -10.13 -7.36 -0.39
CA LEU A 125 -9.42 -7.06 -1.65
C LEU A 125 -8.24 -6.11 -1.43
N LEU A 126 -8.37 -5.16 -0.50
CA LEU A 126 -7.29 -4.28 -0.07
C LEU A 126 -6.16 -5.07 0.61
N GLY A 127 -6.50 -5.98 1.52
CA GLY A 127 -5.55 -6.88 2.17
C GLY A 127 -4.80 -7.77 1.19
N ILE A 128 -5.50 -8.33 0.20
CA ILE A 128 -4.90 -9.11 -0.90
C ILE A 128 -3.96 -8.23 -1.72
N CYS A 129 -4.35 -7.00 -2.07
CA CYS A 129 -3.49 -6.08 -2.82
C CYS A 129 -2.25 -5.67 -2.01
N ASN A 130 -2.39 -5.48 -0.69
CA ASN A 130 -1.28 -5.18 0.20
C ASN A 130 -0.34 -6.38 0.33
N LEU A 131 -0.85 -7.61 0.41
CA LEU A 131 -0.07 -8.83 0.40
C LEU A 131 0.69 -9.00 -0.93
N LEU A 132 -0.02 -8.91 -2.05
CA LEU A 132 0.56 -9.13 -3.37
C LEU A 132 1.57 -8.04 -3.74
N GLY A 133 1.19 -6.77 -3.62
CA GLY A 133 2.05 -5.64 -3.98
C GLY A 133 3.09 -5.28 -2.92
N GLY A 134 2.84 -5.59 -1.65
CA GLY A 134 3.72 -5.24 -0.53
C GLY A 134 4.64 -6.38 -0.06
N ILE A 135 4.31 -7.64 -0.34
CA ILE A 135 5.12 -8.78 0.14
C ILE A 135 5.51 -9.70 -1.01
N VAL A 136 4.54 -10.22 -1.76
CA VAL A 136 4.82 -11.19 -2.83
C VAL A 136 5.69 -10.57 -3.91
N ALA A 137 5.32 -9.41 -4.46
CA ALA A 137 6.10 -8.76 -5.50
C ALA A 137 7.53 -8.36 -5.04
N PRO A 138 7.74 -7.83 -3.83
CA PRO A 138 9.08 -7.61 -3.28
C PRO A 138 9.92 -8.89 -3.13
N ILE A 139 9.34 -10.01 -2.67
CA ILE A 139 10.03 -11.31 -2.63
C ILE A 139 10.45 -11.73 -4.04
N LEU A 140 9.55 -11.61 -5.02
CA LEU A 140 9.84 -11.91 -6.42
C LEU A 140 10.93 -11.00 -7.00
N PHE A 141 11.04 -9.76 -6.56
CA PHE A 141 12.15 -8.88 -6.91
C PHE A 141 13.48 -9.38 -6.35
N ILE A 142 13.54 -9.81 -5.10
CA ILE A 142 14.77 -10.37 -4.50
C ILE A 142 15.21 -11.63 -5.24
N ILE A 143 14.27 -12.54 -5.50
CA ILE A 143 14.55 -13.80 -6.22
C ILE A 143 14.96 -13.49 -7.66
N GLY A 144 14.19 -12.67 -8.37
CA GLY A 144 14.47 -12.29 -9.76
C GLY A 144 15.80 -11.54 -9.91
N GLY A 145 16.12 -10.63 -8.98
CA GLY A 145 17.40 -9.95 -8.93
C GLY A 145 18.55 -10.93 -8.75
N SER A 146 18.39 -11.92 -7.87
CA SER A 146 19.38 -13.00 -7.69
C SER A 146 19.56 -13.85 -8.96
N GLN A 147 18.50 -14.09 -9.74
CA GLN A 147 18.60 -14.73 -11.06
C GLN A 147 19.37 -13.87 -12.07
N ASN A 148 19.15 -12.56 -12.09
CA ASN A 148 19.92 -11.64 -12.93
C ASN A 148 21.42 -11.65 -12.56
N LYS A 149 21.75 -11.72 -11.26
CA LYS A 149 23.14 -11.86 -10.79
C LYS A 149 23.81 -13.12 -11.36
N LYS A 150 23.13 -14.27 -11.31
CA LYS A 150 23.66 -15.54 -11.82
C LYS A 150 23.87 -15.51 -13.34
N ARG A 151 22.94 -14.91 -14.08
CA ARG A 151 23.04 -14.73 -15.54
C ARG A 151 24.15 -13.77 -15.98
N ALA A 152 24.59 -12.85 -15.12
CA ALA A 152 25.68 -11.94 -15.44
C ALA A 152 27.07 -12.56 -15.27
N VAL A 153 27.16 -13.75 -14.67
CA VAL A 153 28.42 -14.47 -14.41
C VAL A 153 28.59 -15.69 -15.33
N LEU A 154 27.53 -16.07 -16.07
CA LEU A 154 27.50 -17.12 -17.07
C LEU A 154 27.64 -16.51 -18.48
#